data_AF-A0A5D0N5Z8-F1
#
_entry.id   AF-A0A5D0N5Z8-F1
#
_cell.length_a   1.000
_cell.length_b   1.000
_cell.length_c   1.000
_cell.angle_alpha   90.00
_cell.angle_beta   90.00
_cell.angle_gamma   90.00
#
_symmetry.space_group_name_H-M   'P 1'
#
loop_
_entity.id
_entity.type
_entity.pdbx_description
1 polymer ?
#
loop_
_entity_poly.entity_id
_entity_poly.type
_entity_poly.pdbx_seq_one_letter_code
_entity_poly.pdbx_strand_id
1 'polypeptide(L)'
;MTPSKPGRVWSEVFRRSRISPHVFVVAEAAAGQVDQVVAGLGLPRATSNSLFDNAHWATPLLDGAVARLLTYGLPALPSGTRVYGHRPLRLLCYLMDLRPPARALTGERNVPDIDQLLADLDWQRQAEPQALLAQARTAMANDAQEVLTAVRVFFGEEATGVTAVEMPG
;
A
#
# COMPACT_ATOMS: atom_id res chain seq x y z
N MET A 1 -19.80 30.36 -12.45
CA MET A 1 -19.33 29.21 -11.66
C MET A 1 -19.61 27.95 -12.45
N THR A 2 -18.60 27.35 -13.05
CA THR A 2 -18.70 26.03 -13.67
C THR A 2 -18.85 24.99 -12.57
N PRO A 3 -19.81 24.05 -12.64
CA PRO A 3 -19.93 22.99 -11.64
C PRO A 3 -18.65 22.14 -11.67
N SER A 4 -17.93 22.07 -10.54
CA SER A 4 -16.80 21.17 -10.36
C SER A 4 -17.22 19.75 -10.74
N LYS A 5 -16.40 19.07 -11.55
CA LYS A 5 -16.61 17.65 -11.88
C LYS A 5 -16.84 16.88 -10.56
N PRO A 6 -17.86 16.00 -10.49
CA PRO A 6 -18.01 15.15 -9.31
C PRO A 6 -16.72 14.36 -9.10
N GLY A 7 -16.11 14.49 -7.92
CA GLY A 7 -14.83 13.84 -7.59
C GLY A 7 -14.87 12.36 -7.93
N ARG A 8 -13.73 11.82 -8.37
CA ARG A 8 -13.60 10.40 -8.74
C ARG A 8 -13.95 9.52 -7.53
N VAL A 9 -14.67 8.41 -7.72
CA VAL A 9 -15.00 7.54 -6.56
C VAL A 9 -13.78 6.75 -6.12
N TRP A 10 -13.62 6.56 -4.80
CA TRP A 10 -12.46 5.84 -4.24
C TRP A 10 -12.26 4.45 -4.87
N SER A 11 -13.35 3.76 -5.22
CA SER A 11 -13.32 2.39 -5.77
C SER A 11 -12.74 2.30 -7.19
N GLU A 12 -12.58 3.43 -7.88
CA GLU A 12 -11.85 3.49 -9.16
C GLU A 12 -10.33 3.53 -8.96
N VAL A 13 -9.87 3.92 -7.78
CA VAL A 13 -8.45 4.03 -7.40
C VAL A 13 -8.04 2.85 -6.52
N PHE A 14 -8.88 2.43 -5.59
CA PHE A 14 -8.60 1.39 -4.63
C PHE A 14 -9.58 0.24 -4.78
N ARG A 15 -9.06 -0.98 -4.90
CA ARG A 15 -9.82 -2.22 -4.90
C ARG A 15 -9.55 -2.96 -3.60
N ARG A 16 -10.56 -3.60 -3.03
CA ARG A 16 -10.36 -4.47 -1.87
C ARG A 16 -9.47 -5.66 -2.27
N SER A 17 -8.47 -5.98 -1.45
CA SER A 17 -7.75 -7.24 -1.56
C SER A 17 -8.71 -8.41 -1.30
N ARG A 18 -8.47 -9.53 -1.97
CA ARG A 18 -9.19 -10.79 -1.69
C ARG A 18 -8.64 -11.51 -0.46
N ILE A 19 -7.44 -11.12 0.00
CA ILE A 19 -6.71 -11.80 1.07
C ILE A 19 -7.06 -11.19 2.45
N SER A 20 -7.27 -9.88 2.52
CA SER A 20 -7.62 -9.20 3.77
C SER A 20 -8.56 -8.01 3.53
N PRO A 21 -9.61 -7.81 4.35
CA PRO A 21 -10.49 -6.64 4.28
C PRO A 21 -9.80 -5.33 4.71
N HIS A 22 -8.60 -5.41 5.27
CA HIS A 22 -7.78 -4.26 5.68
C HIS A 22 -6.77 -3.84 4.62
N VAL A 23 -6.73 -4.52 3.47
CA VAL A 23 -5.72 -4.27 2.43
C VAL A 23 -6.41 -3.86 1.13
N PHE A 24 -5.91 -2.79 0.53
CA PHE A 24 -6.46 -2.21 -0.68
C PHE A 24 -5.41 -2.16 -1.77
N VAL A 25 -5.68 -2.80 -2.90
CA VAL A 25 -4.84 -2.76 -4.09
C VAL A 25 -5.14 -1.49 -4.87
N VAL A 26 -4.10 -0.71 -5.16
CA VAL A 26 -4.21 0.49 -5.98
C VAL A 26 -4.29 0.10 -7.45
N ALA A 27 -5.23 0.68 -8.18
CA ALA A 27 -5.32 0.53 -9.63
C ALA A 27 -4.04 1.06 -10.28
N GLU A 28 -3.47 0.29 -11.23
CA GLU A 28 -2.20 0.62 -11.88
C GLU A 28 -2.16 2.05 -12.44
N ALA A 29 -3.23 2.49 -13.10
CA ALA A 29 -3.37 3.84 -13.65
C ALA A 29 -3.32 4.97 -12.60
N ALA A 30 -3.53 4.65 -11.32
CA ALA A 30 -3.47 5.60 -10.21
C ALA A 30 -2.25 5.42 -9.30
N ALA A 31 -1.44 4.37 -9.51
CA ALA A 31 -0.31 4.04 -8.65
C ALA A 31 0.72 5.19 -8.58
N GLY A 32 1.03 5.82 -9.72
CA GLY A 32 1.94 6.97 -9.75
C GLY A 32 1.41 8.19 -8.97
N GLN A 33 0.09 8.42 -8.96
CA GLN A 33 -0.51 9.50 -8.20
C GLN A 33 -0.46 9.23 -6.69
N VAL A 34 -0.76 8.00 -6.26
CA VAL A 34 -0.64 7.59 -4.85
C VAL A 34 0.80 7.76 -4.37
N ASP A 35 1.78 7.32 -5.15
CA ASP A 35 3.20 7.45 -4.81
C ASP A 35 3.61 8.92 -4.62
N GLN A 36 3.15 9.82 -5.49
CA GLN A 36 3.42 11.26 -5.40
C GLN A 36 2.82 11.86 -4.13
N VAL A 37 1.56 11.53 -3.82
CA VAL A 37 0.90 12.00 -2.59
C VAL A 37 1.66 11.52 -1.36
N VAL A 38 1.99 10.22 -1.30
CA VAL A 38 2.71 9.62 -0.17
C VAL A 38 4.11 10.23 -0.01
N ALA A 39 4.84 10.46 -1.11
CA ALA A 39 6.14 11.13 -1.06
C ALA A 39 6.04 12.56 -0.53
N GLY A 40 4.96 13.27 -0.86
CA GLY A 40 4.67 14.63 -0.35
C GLY A 40 4.34 14.68 1.15
N LEU A 41 4.08 13.54 1.80
CA LEU A 41 3.79 13.49 3.23
C LEU A 41 5.02 13.70 4.11
N GLY A 42 6.25 13.62 3.58
CA GLY A 42 7.46 13.81 4.38
C GLY A 42 7.66 12.75 5.47
N LEU A 43 7.04 11.57 5.33
CA LEU A 43 7.22 10.42 6.21
C LEU A 43 8.43 9.58 5.73
N PRO A 44 9.16 8.93 6.65
CA PRO A 44 10.30 8.11 6.27
C PRO A 44 9.87 6.90 5.45
N ARG A 45 10.72 6.46 4.52
CA ARG A 45 10.47 5.30 3.65
C ARG A 45 11.43 4.17 3.99
N ALA A 46 10.90 2.98 4.24
CA ALA A 46 11.70 1.76 4.24
C ALA A 46 11.82 1.25 2.79
N THR A 47 13.02 0.85 2.39
CA THR A 47 13.31 0.30 1.07
C THR A 47 14.08 -1.00 1.22
N SER A 48 13.76 -1.97 0.38
CA SER A 48 14.54 -3.17 0.13
C SER A 48 14.76 -3.23 -1.37
N ASN A 49 16.00 -2.98 -1.78
CA ASN A 49 16.46 -3.09 -3.15
C ASN A 49 17.71 -3.97 -3.12
N SER A 50 17.71 -5.07 -3.87
CA SER A 50 18.94 -5.74 -4.29
C SER A 50 19.08 -5.53 -5.79
N LEU A 51 20.32 -5.40 -6.28
CA LEU A 51 20.63 -5.20 -7.71
C LEU A 51 20.07 -6.30 -8.62
N PHE A 52 19.67 -7.43 -8.05
CA PHE A 52 19.11 -8.60 -8.73
C PHE A 52 17.70 -8.97 -8.22
N ASP A 53 17.04 -8.10 -7.46
CA ASP A 53 15.77 -8.42 -6.78
C ASP A 53 14.70 -7.35 -7.03
N ASN A 54 13.47 -7.69 -6.66
CA ASN A 54 12.29 -6.86 -6.72
C ASN A 54 12.54 -5.54 -5.96
N ALA A 55 12.20 -4.40 -6.57
CA ALA A 55 12.24 -3.14 -5.86
C ALA A 55 11.01 -3.04 -4.95
N HIS A 56 11.24 -2.98 -3.64
CA HIS A 56 10.19 -2.98 -2.65
C HIS A 56 10.38 -1.80 -1.70
N TRP A 57 9.34 -1.03 -1.50
CA TRP A 57 9.34 -0.01 -0.46
C TRP A 57 8.01 0.10 0.26
N ALA A 58 8.04 0.65 1.47
CA ALA A 58 6.84 1.07 2.18
C ALA A 58 7.07 2.39 2.90
N THR A 59 6.00 3.16 3.01
CA THR A 59 5.92 4.37 3.83
C THR A 59 4.86 4.12 4.90
N PRO A 60 5.18 4.29 6.20
CA PRO A 60 4.17 4.15 7.25
C PRO A 60 3.16 5.27 7.08
N LEU A 61 1.90 5.00 7.39
CA LEU A 61 0.85 6.00 7.31
C LEU A 61 -0.18 5.69 8.39
N LEU A 62 -0.34 6.59 9.35
CA LEU A 62 -1.18 6.41 10.54
C LEU A 62 -0.89 5.06 11.23
N ASP A 63 -1.91 4.21 11.39
CA ASP A 63 -1.85 2.86 11.97
C ASP A 63 -1.53 1.76 10.94
N GLY A 64 -1.21 2.13 9.69
CA GLY A 64 -0.93 1.20 8.60
C GLY A 64 0.22 1.69 7.70
N ALA A 65 0.13 1.46 6.41
CA ALA A 65 1.22 1.82 5.48
C ALA A 65 0.76 1.84 4.02
N VAL A 66 1.57 2.46 3.18
CA VAL A 66 1.51 2.28 1.72
C VAL A 66 2.77 1.53 1.30
N ALA A 67 2.60 0.34 0.73
CA ALA A 67 3.70 -0.47 0.21
C ALA A 67 3.62 -0.55 -1.32
N ARG A 68 4.77 -0.71 -1.96
CA ARG A 68 4.88 -0.97 -3.40
C ARG A 68 5.93 -2.03 -3.65
N LEU A 69 5.52 -3.05 -4.37
CA LEU A 69 6.40 -4.11 -4.86
C LEU A 69 6.45 -4.04 -6.40
N LEU A 70 7.66 -3.94 -6.93
CA LEU A 70 7.94 -4.05 -8.35
C LEU A 70 8.76 -5.31 -8.57
N THR A 71 8.15 -6.30 -9.20
CA THR A 71 8.79 -7.59 -9.44
C THR A 71 9.45 -7.62 -10.82
N TYR A 72 10.78 -7.73 -10.85
CA TYR A 72 11.55 -7.84 -12.10
C TYR A 72 11.92 -9.31 -12.32
N GLY A 73 11.36 -9.96 -13.34
CA GLY A 73 11.83 -11.28 -13.78
C GLY A 73 10.92 -12.48 -13.53
N LEU A 74 9.79 -12.33 -12.82
CA LEU A 74 8.73 -13.34 -12.81
C LEU A 74 7.44 -12.72 -13.37
N PRO A 75 7.02 -13.06 -14.61
CA PRO A 75 5.85 -12.48 -15.28
C PRO A 75 4.52 -12.68 -14.55
N ALA A 76 4.52 -13.43 -13.45
CA ALA A 76 3.33 -13.96 -12.79
C ALA A 76 3.11 -13.44 -11.36
N LEU A 77 4.04 -12.65 -10.80
CA LEU A 77 3.86 -12.06 -9.47
C LEU A 77 3.07 -10.75 -9.55
N PRO A 78 2.07 -10.54 -8.68
CA PRO A 78 1.33 -9.28 -8.67
C PRO A 78 2.20 -8.17 -8.08
N SER A 79 2.97 -7.51 -8.95
CA SER A 79 3.46 -6.16 -8.72
C SER A 79 2.30 -5.21 -8.42
N GLY A 80 2.57 -4.17 -7.66
CA GLY A 80 1.57 -3.14 -7.42
C GLY A 80 1.82 -2.34 -6.15
N THR A 81 0.99 -1.32 -5.98
CA THR A 81 0.92 -0.52 -4.76
C THR A 81 -0.27 -1.02 -3.93
N ARG A 82 -0.05 -1.23 -2.63
CA ARG A 82 -1.06 -1.65 -1.66
C ARG A 82 -1.13 -0.65 -0.51
N VAL A 83 -2.34 -0.40 -0.03
CA VAL A 83 -2.62 0.41 1.16
C VAL A 83 -3.10 -0.53 2.26
N TYR A 84 -2.38 -0.53 3.37
CA TYR A 84 -2.68 -1.28 4.59
C TYR A 84 -3.41 -0.36 5.57
N GLY A 85 -4.61 -0.76 5.97
CA GLY A 85 -5.42 -0.06 6.96
C GLY A 85 -6.53 0.80 6.37
N HIS A 86 -7.61 0.94 7.13
CA HIS A 86 -8.76 1.77 6.75
C HIS A 86 -8.47 3.27 6.88
N ARG A 87 -7.74 3.68 7.92
CA ARG A 87 -7.43 5.10 8.14
C ARG A 87 -6.49 5.65 7.08
N PRO A 88 -5.43 4.93 6.64
CA PRO A 88 -4.63 5.32 5.47
C PRO A 88 -5.46 5.48 4.19
N LEU A 89 -6.38 4.54 3.93
CA LEU A 89 -7.29 4.65 2.78
C LEU A 89 -8.15 5.92 2.85
N ARG A 90 -8.76 6.20 4.00
CA ARG A 90 -9.62 7.39 4.22
C ARG A 90 -8.84 8.69 4.01
N LEU A 91 -7.63 8.76 4.58
CA LEU A 91 -6.74 9.91 4.42
C LEU A 91 -6.32 10.08 2.96
N LEU A 92 -5.92 9.02 2.26
CA LEU A 92 -5.59 9.09 0.83
C LEU A 92 -6.78 9.51 -0.02
N CYS A 93 -8.01 9.08 0.30
CA CYS A 93 -9.20 9.56 -0.40
C CYS A 93 -9.33 11.08 -0.28
N TYR A 94 -9.14 11.63 0.92
CA TYR A 94 -9.16 13.07 1.13
C TYR A 94 -8.05 13.80 0.37
N LEU A 95 -6.79 13.35 0.51
CA LEU A 95 -5.63 13.97 -0.11
C LEU A 95 -5.65 13.93 -1.64
N MET A 96 -6.37 12.96 -2.22
CA MET A 96 -6.50 12.78 -3.66
C MET A 96 -7.82 13.34 -4.23
N ASP A 97 -8.60 14.07 -3.42
CA ASP A 97 -9.93 14.60 -3.80
C ASP A 97 -10.88 13.52 -4.35
N LEU A 98 -10.87 12.35 -3.70
CA LEU A 98 -11.72 11.21 -4.03
C LEU A 98 -12.94 11.20 -3.12
N ARG A 99 -14.09 10.80 -3.67
CA ARG A 99 -15.27 10.51 -2.86
C ARG A 99 -15.01 9.26 -2.02
N PRO A 100 -14.89 9.36 -0.68
CA PRO A 100 -14.56 8.23 0.17
C PRO A 100 -15.73 7.23 0.24
N PRO A 101 -15.53 6.03 0.81
CA PRO A 101 -16.63 5.10 1.05
C PRO A 101 -17.74 5.76 1.89
N ALA A 102 -18.97 5.81 1.38
CA ALA A 102 -20.08 6.48 2.09
C ALA A 102 -20.47 5.81 3.42
N ARG A 103 -20.08 4.55 3.61
CA ARG A 103 -20.34 3.75 4.82
C ARG A 103 -19.04 3.18 5.35
N ALA A 104 -19.06 2.70 6.59
CA ALA A 104 -17.98 1.91 7.16
C ALA A 104 -17.70 0.68 6.27
N LEU A 105 -16.43 0.41 6.02
CA LEU A 105 -15.98 -0.79 5.35
C LEU A 105 -16.05 -1.99 6.30
N THR A 106 -16.10 -3.21 5.74
CA THR A 106 -16.06 -4.43 6.56
C THR A 106 -14.78 -4.45 7.40
N GLY A 107 -14.92 -4.61 8.72
CA GLY A 107 -13.80 -4.58 9.66
C GLY A 107 -13.35 -3.19 10.11
N GLU A 108 -13.91 -2.11 9.53
CA GLU A 108 -13.66 -0.73 9.98
C GLU A 108 -14.50 -0.45 11.23
N ARG A 109 -13.83 -0.41 12.40
CA ARG A 109 -14.52 -0.28 13.70
C ARG A 109 -15.16 1.09 13.91
N ASN A 110 -14.50 2.14 13.45
CA ASN A 110 -14.98 3.52 13.50
C ASN A 110 -14.54 4.24 12.23
N VAL A 111 -15.43 5.06 11.66
CA VAL A 111 -15.07 5.94 10.54
C VAL A 111 -14.52 7.23 11.14
N PRO A 112 -13.21 7.49 11.04
CA PRO A 112 -12.61 8.67 11.63
C PRO A 112 -13.02 9.93 10.86
N ASP A 113 -13.11 11.04 11.58
CA ASP A 113 -13.21 12.37 10.98
C ASP A 113 -11.88 12.73 10.29
N ILE A 114 -11.96 13.52 9.22
CA ILE A 114 -10.79 13.93 8.45
C ILE A 114 -9.86 14.80 9.29
N ASP A 115 -10.40 15.70 10.11
CA ASP A 115 -9.59 16.56 10.97
C ASP A 115 -8.77 15.72 11.98
N GLN A 116 -9.35 14.64 12.50
CA GLN A 116 -8.64 13.68 13.35
C GLN A 116 -7.52 12.98 12.57
N LEU A 117 -7.77 12.54 11.32
CA LEU A 117 -6.74 11.89 10.50
C LEU A 117 -5.56 12.82 10.20
N LEU A 118 -5.83 14.10 9.95
CA LEU A 118 -4.81 15.11 9.69
C LEU A 118 -4.00 15.40 10.97
N ALA A 119 -4.68 15.56 12.11
CA ALA A 119 -4.00 15.72 13.39
C ALA A 119 -3.09 14.51 13.70
N ASP A 120 -3.58 13.28 13.49
CA ASP A 120 -2.81 12.07 13.72
C ASP A 120 -1.62 11.93 12.74
N LEU A 121 -1.76 12.42 11.51
CA LEU A 121 -0.65 12.51 10.54
C LEU A 121 0.42 13.49 11.02
N ASP A 122 0.02 14.66 11.53
CA ASP A 122 0.96 15.66 12.04
C ASP A 122 1.68 15.15 13.30
N TRP A 123 0.99 14.43 14.17
CA TRP A 123 1.62 13.71 15.28
C TRP A 123 2.60 12.65 14.78
N GLN A 124 2.22 11.85 13.77
CA GLN A 124 3.09 10.83 13.20
C GLN A 124 4.36 11.42 12.60
N ARG A 125 4.28 12.60 11.97
CA ARG A 125 5.45 13.32 11.42
C ARG A 125 6.48 13.72 12.47
N GLN A 126 6.05 13.87 13.73
CA GLN A 126 6.90 14.22 14.86
C GLN A 126 7.41 12.99 15.61
N ALA A 127 6.91 11.80 15.29
CA ALA A 127 7.28 10.56 15.96
C ALA A 127 8.72 10.13 15.61
N GLU A 128 9.28 9.28 16.47
CA GLU A 128 10.62 8.74 16.31
C GLU A 128 10.78 7.98 14.98
N PRO A 129 11.73 8.36 14.11
CA PRO A 129 11.90 7.78 12.77
C PRO A 129 12.06 6.25 12.78
N GLN A 130 12.71 5.70 13.82
CA GLN A 130 12.96 4.27 13.91
C GLN A 130 11.67 3.46 14.11
N ALA A 131 10.71 3.98 14.87
CA ALA A 131 9.42 3.32 15.08
C ALA A 131 8.61 3.31 13.78
N LEU A 132 8.63 4.44 13.05
CA LEU A 132 7.98 4.58 11.74
C LEU A 132 8.59 3.61 10.71
N LEU A 133 9.92 3.49 10.67
CA LEU A 133 10.60 2.55 9.79
C LEU A 133 10.29 1.09 10.15
N ALA A 134 10.14 0.77 11.44
CA ALA A 134 9.74 -0.58 11.86
C ALA A 134 8.34 -0.94 11.33
N GLN A 135 7.37 -0.03 11.47
CA GLN A 135 6.02 -0.19 10.92
C GLN A 135 6.04 -0.37 9.39
N ALA A 136 6.84 0.42 8.68
CA ALA A 136 7.01 0.28 7.23
C ALA A 136 7.58 -1.10 6.84
N ARG A 137 8.61 -1.59 7.55
CA ARG A 137 9.18 -2.92 7.32
C ARG A 137 8.17 -4.04 7.58
N THR A 138 7.33 -3.92 8.61
CA THR A 138 6.24 -4.88 8.86
C THR A 138 5.25 -4.91 7.69
N ALA A 139 4.88 -3.75 7.14
CA ALA A 139 4.02 -3.71 5.96
C ALA A 139 4.66 -4.39 4.74
N MET A 140 5.96 -4.17 4.51
CA MET A 140 6.70 -4.86 3.45
C MET A 140 6.69 -6.39 3.65
N ALA A 141 6.93 -6.88 4.87
CA ALA A 141 6.89 -8.31 5.14
C ALA A 141 5.50 -8.92 4.84
N ASN A 142 4.43 -8.22 5.21
CA ASN A 142 3.06 -8.64 4.92
C ASN A 142 2.75 -8.63 3.41
N ASP A 143 3.24 -7.63 2.68
CA ASP A 143 3.10 -7.54 1.21
C ASP A 143 3.73 -8.74 0.50
N ALA A 144 4.96 -9.10 0.90
CA ALA A 144 5.63 -10.29 0.39
C ALA A 144 4.85 -11.57 0.71
N GLN A 145 4.30 -11.70 1.93
CA GLN A 145 3.50 -12.87 2.32
C GLN A 145 2.19 -12.99 1.52
N GLU A 146 1.50 -11.87 1.26
CA GLU A 146 0.31 -11.84 0.41
C GLU A 146 0.63 -12.27 -1.03
N VAL A 147 1.75 -11.79 -1.57
CA VAL A 147 2.23 -12.17 -2.90
C VAL A 147 2.54 -13.67 -2.94
N LEU A 148 3.29 -14.19 -1.97
CA LEU A 148 3.58 -15.63 -1.87
C LEU A 148 2.31 -16.48 -1.76
N THR A 149 1.30 -16.01 -1.02
CA THR A 149 0.00 -16.69 -0.90
C THR A 149 -0.70 -16.73 -2.26
N ALA A 150 -0.70 -15.63 -3.01
CA ALA A 150 -1.27 -15.59 -4.35
C ALA A 150 -0.54 -16.53 -5.32
N VAL A 151 0.79 -16.58 -5.27
CA VAL A 151 1.60 -17.50 -6.10
C VAL A 151 1.20 -18.94 -5.87
N ARG A 152 1.12 -19.35 -4.60
CA ARG A 152 0.73 -20.73 -4.25
C ARG A 152 -0.65 -21.09 -4.78
N VAL A 153 -1.59 -20.15 -4.74
CA VAL A 153 -2.94 -20.35 -5.29
C VAL A 153 -2.92 -20.58 -6.80
N PHE A 154 -2.08 -19.86 -7.55
CA PHE A 154 -2.06 -19.94 -9.01
C PHE A 154 -1.14 -21.02 -9.57
N PHE A 155 -0.04 -21.32 -8.89
CA PHE A 155 1.06 -22.14 -9.43
C PHE A 155 1.45 -23.34 -8.55
N GLY A 156 0.75 -23.57 -7.43
CA GLY A 156 1.08 -24.64 -6.49
C GLY A 156 2.31 -24.33 -5.62
N GLU A 157 2.69 -25.27 -4.76
CA GLU A 157 3.78 -25.06 -3.78
C GLU A 157 5.18 -25.07 -4.44
N GLU A 158 5.36 -25.81 -5.54
CA GLU A 158 6.63 -25.96 -6.25
C GLU A 158 7.17 -24.64 -6.82
N ALA A 159 6.28 -23.71 -7.20
CA ALA A 159 6.65 -22.41 -7.76
C ALA A 159 7.27 -21.44 -6.73
N THR A 160 7.14 -21.73 -5.42
CA THR A 160 7.74 -20.89 -4.35
C THR A 160 9.16 -21.30 -3.98
N GLY A 161 9.70 -22.37 -4.59
CA GLY A 161 11.03 -22.93 -4.32
C GLY A 161 12.16 -22.40 -5.21
N VAL A 162 11.92 -21.45 -6.13
CA VAL A 162 13.00 -20.87 -6.96
C VAL A 162 13.79 -19.84 -6.14
N THR A 163 14.57 -20.33 -5.17
CA THR A 163 15.73 -19.60 -4.66
C THR A 163 16.81 -19.60 -5.72
N ALA A 164 17.30 -18.42 -6.06
CA ALA A 164 18.56 -18.14 -6.76
C ALA A 164 18.99 -19.17 -7.81
N VAL A 165 18.81 -18.84 -9.09
CA VAL A 165 19.46 -19.51 -10.22
C VAL A 165 20.93 -19.77 -9.86
N GLU A 166 21.30 -21.04 -9.75
CA GLU A 166 22.69 -21.47 -9.63
C GLU A 166 23.47 -20.86 -10.79
N MET A 167 24.45 -20.00 -10.48
CA MET A 167 25.40 -19.56 -11.50
C MET A 167 26.33 -20.73 -11.82
N PRO A 168 26.45 -21.15 -13.10
CA PRO A 168 27.48 -22.11 -13.48
C PRO A 168 28.86 -21.44 -13.33
N GLY A 169 29.79 -22.17 -12.71
CA GLY A 169 31.19 -21.77 -12.54
C GLY A 169 32.02 -21.91 -13.82
#